data_AF-A0A519KAH1-F1
#
_entry.id   AF-A0A519KAH1-F1
#
_cell.length_a   1.000
_cell.length_b   1.000
_cell.length_c   1.000
_cell.angle_alpha   90.00
_cell.angle_beta   90.00
_cell.angle_gamma   90.00
#
_symmetry.space_group_name_H-M   'P 1'
#
loop_
_entity.id
_entity.type
_entity.pdbx_description
1 polymer ?
#
loop_
_entity_poly.entity_id
_entity_poly.type
_entity_poly.pdbx_seq_one_letter_code
_entity_poly.pdbx_strand_id
1 'polypeptide(L)'
;MTDFATQLLENLEAQLNEIGVENDLIKAAESSIKATIITLEKLKTHFVRYEFENKVDEITFFKFVKPQFVSKLIYHNEVYNIESNRPFGGTKYLRKYFSSELSKLKCYFNENMEFYKYYRTGSVYLDKKYFVRGRYDIKLTLDSSYFQADNRFTTSHDFKVAKILANDLLQVYLERELLKLDNKAVPYSITEKQVQKWTGSKVALIELIYALHAEGVFNNGTTDLKETAKFFEETFDIDLGQFHRTFFEIRARKSERTKFLNSLKETLVRRMDEVDE
;
A
#
# COMPACT_ATOMS: atom_id res chain seq x y z
N MET A 1 -17.57 -22.34 19.09
CA MET A 1 -16.34 -21.52 18.96
C MET A 1 -16.15 -20.98 17.54
N THR A 2 -16.21 -21.83 16.50
CA THR A 2 -15.91 -21.46 15.11
C THR A 2 -16.81 -20.35 14.57
N ASP A 3 -18.13 -20.48 14.67
CA ASP A 3 -19.06 -19.47 14.12
C ASP A 3 -18.89 -18.09 14.77
N PHE A 4 -18.71 -18.06 16.09
CA PHE A 4 -18.40 -16.83 16.82
C PHE A 4 -17.11 -16.18 16.33
N ALA A 5 -16.05 -16.97 16.13
CA ALA A 5 -14.80 -16.47 15.62
C ALA A 5 -14.91 -15.99 14.16
N THR A 6 -15.63 -16.70 13.30
CA THR A 6 -15.84 -16.28 11.90
C THR A 6 -16.55 -14.93 11.84
N GLN A 7 -17.67 -14.78 12.55
CA GLN A 7 -18.40 -13.51 12.63
C GLN A 7 -17.54 -12.37 13.21
N LEU A 8 -16.74 -12.68 14.23
CA LEU A 8 -15.85 -11.70 14.84
C LEU A 8 -14.72 -11.28 13.88
N LEU A 9 -14.22 -12.21 13.05
CA LEU A 9 -13.21 -11.94 12.03
C LEU A 9 -13.77 -11.09 10.90
N GLU A 10 -14.95 -11.43 10.38
CA GLU A 10 -15.62 -10.66 9.31
C GLU A 10 -15.86 -9.20 9.74
N ASN A 11 -16.34 -9.01 10.98
CA ASN A 11 -16.52 -7.67 11.55
C ASN A 11 -15.19 -6.91 11.68
N LEU A 12 -14.11 -7.58 12.10
CA LEU A 12 -12.79 -6.98 12.15
C LEU A 12 -12.31 -6.58 10.75
N GLU A 13 -12.45 -7.46 9.75
CA GLU A 13 -12.03 -7.17 8.39
C GLU A 13 -12.81 -6.02 7.77
N ALA A 14 -14.12 -5.91 8.03
CA ALA A 14 -14.91 -4.75 7.63
C ALA A 14 -14.37 -3.45 8.27
N GLN A 15 -14.12 -3.45 9.58
CA GLN A 15 -13.54 -2.29 10.28
C GLN A 15 -12.15 -1.92 9.75
N LEU A 16 -11.29 -2.91 9.50
CA LEU A 16 -9.95 -2.67 8.94
C LEU A 16 -10.02 -2.10 7.52
N ASN A 17 -10.98 -2.53 6.70
CA ASN A 17 -11.20 -1.99 5.36
C ASN A 17 -11.67 -0.52 5.42
N GLU A 18 -12.55 -0.17 6.36
CA GLU A 18 -12.98 1.22 6.58
C GLU A 18 -11.81 2.11 7.02
N ILE A 19 -10.98 1.63 7.95
CA ILE A 19 -9.77 2.34 8.40
C ILE A 19 -8.78 2.52 7.24
N GLY A 20 -8.67 1.53 6.35
CA GLY A 20 -7.77 1.56 5.20
C GLY A 20 -8.05 2.66 4.17
N VAL A 21 -9.19 3.35 4.26
CA VAL A 21 -9.53 4.53 3.44
C VAL A 21 -8.81 5.79 3.94
N GLU A 22 -8.27 5.78 5.16
CA GLU A 22 -7.51 6.91 5.72
C GLU A 22 -6.21 7.14 4.94
N ASN A 23 -5.96 8.40 4.54
CA ASN A 23 -4.78 8.78 3.74
C ASN A 23 -3.46 8.70 4.52
N ASP A 24 -3.51 8.74 5.85
CA ASP A 24 -2.35 8.70 6.73
C ASP A 24 -2.08 7.25 7.17
N LEU A 25 -1.08 6.63 6.57
CA LEU A 25 -0.74 5.22 6.82
C LEU A 25 -0.37 4.93 8.27
N ILE A 26 0.23 5.90 8.98
CA ILE A 26 0.64 5.71 10.37
C ILE A 26 -0.59 5.68 11.27
N LYS A 27 -1.51 6.63 11.08
CA LYS A 27 -2.79 6.66 11.82
C LYS A 27 -3.68 5.49 11.50
N ALA A 28 -3.75 5.10 10.23
CA ALA A 28 -4.49 3.93 9.79
C ALA A 28 -3.95 2.66 10.47
N ALA A 29 -2.62 2.50 10.53
CA ALA A 29 -1.99 1.38 11.22
C ALA A 29 -2.25 1.41 12.73
N GLU A 30 -2.15 2.58 13.38
CA GLU A 30 -2.45 2.74 14.81
C GLU A 30 -3.91 2.36 15.14
N SER A 31 -4.87 2.87 14.37
CA SER A 31 -6.29 2.56 14.51
C SER A 31 -6.56 1.07 14.28
N SER A 32 -5.91 0.47 13.28
CA SER A 32 -6.00 -0.96 12.98
C SER A 32 -5.48 -1.83 14.13
N ILE A 33 -4.36 -1.44 14.75
CA ILE A 33 -3.80 -2.10 15.93
C ILE A 33 -4.80 -2.05 17.08
N LYS A 34 -5.36 -0.87 17.38
CA LYS A 34 -6.35 -0.69 18.46
C LYS A 34 -7.59 -1.57 18.24
N ALA A 35 -8.16 -1.55 17.03
CA ALA A 35 -9.32 -2.36 16.67
C ALA A 35 -9.03 -3.87 16.81
N THR A 36 -7.84 -4.30 16.36
CA THR A 36 -7.43 -5.71 16.45
C THR A 36 -7.21 -6.16 17.90
N ILE A 37 -6.61 -5.33 18.75
CA ILE A 37 -6.42 -5.63 20.19
C ILE A 37 -7.77 -5.81 20.89
N ILE A 38 -8.70 -4.87 20.67
CA ILE A 38 -10.06 -4.96 21.26
C ILE A 38 -10.75 -6.25 20.82
N THR A 39 -10.62 -6.61 19.55
CA THR A 39 -11.22 -7.82 18.99
C THR A 39 -10.58 -9.09 19.55
N LEU A 40 -9.25 -9.13 19.68
CA LEU A 40 -8.52 -10.24 20.29
C LEU A 40 -8.90 -10.44 21.75
N GLU A 41 -9.12 -9.38 22.52
CA GLU A 41 -9.59 -9.49 23.91
C GLU A 41 -11.02 -10.04 24.01
N LYS A 42 -11.91 -9.68 23.08
CA LYS A 42 -13.23 -10.30 22.96
C LYS A 42 -13.12 -11.80 22.65
N LEU A 43 -12.28 -12.15 21.68
CA LEU A 43 -12.03 -13.55 21.30
C LEU A 43 -11.49 -14.36 22.48
N LYS A 44 -10.50 -13.81 23.18
CA LYS A 44 -9.88 -14.41 24.37
C LYS A 44 -10.89 -14.61 25.49
N THR A 45 -11.69 -13.59 25.79
CA THR A 45 -12.70 -13.64 26.85
C THR A 45 -13.74 -14.73 26.58
N HIS A 46 -14.20 -14.86 25.34
CA HIS A 46 -15.10 -15.94 24.94
C HIS A 46 -14.42 -17.31 25.01
N PHE A 47 -13.19 -17.40 24.50
CA PHE A 47 -12.41 -18.64 24.49
C PHE A 47 -12.16 -19.21 25.89
N VAL A 48 -11.78 -18.37 26.86
CA VAL A 48 -11.48 -18.84 28.23
C VAL A 48 -12.70 -19.45 28.92
N ARG A 49 -13.92 -19.05 28.52
CA ARG A 49 -15.19 -19.61 29.00
C ARG A 49 -15.65 -20.83 28.22
N TYR A 50 -15.01 -21.13 27.08
CA TYR A 50 -15.38 -22.20 26.19
C TYR A 50 -14.57 -23.46 26.49
N GLU A 51 -15.27 -24.58 26.70
CA GLU A 51 -14.65 -25.89 26.80
C GLU A 51 -14.76 -26.63 25.46
N PHE A 52 -13.61 -27.11 24.97
CA PHE A 52 -13.59 -27.93 23.76
C PHE A 52 -13.95 -29.37 24.10
N GLU A 53 -14.90 -29.93 23.36
CA GLU A 53 -15.30 -31.34 23.48
C GLU A 53 -14.17 -32.29 23.12
N ASN A 54 -13.31 -31.88 22.18
CA ASN A 54 -12.19 -32.69 21.72
C ASN A 54 -10.94 -31.84 21.45
N LYS A 55 -9.78 -32.50 21.41
CA LYS A 55 -8.49 -31.83 21.13
C LYS A 55 -8.32 -31.42 19.67
N VAL A 56 -9.10 -31.97 18.74
CA VAL A 56 -9.04 -31.63 17.31
C VAL A 56 -9.57 -30.22 17.07
N ASP A 57 -10.65 -29.84 17.76
CA ASP A 57 -11.22 -28.49 17.69
C ASP A 57 -10.29 -27.46 18.32
N GLU A 58 -9.62 -27.82 19.42
CA GLU A 58 -8.57 -26.98 20.02
C GLU A 58 -7.40 -26.75 19.04
N ILE A 59 -6.91 -27.83 18.41
CA ILE A 59 -5.86 -27.75 17.38
C ILE A 59 -6.32 -26.86 16.22
N THR A 60 -7.56 -27.05 15.74
CA THR A 60 -8.13 -26.26 14.64
C THR A 60 -8.17 -24.79 15.00
N PHE A 61 -8.57 -24.45 16.23
CA PHE A 61 -8.59 -23.08 16.70
C PHE A 61 -7.19 -22.43 16.67
N PHE A 62 -6.18 -23.09 17.24
CA PHE A 62 -4.82 -22.53 17.32
C PHE A 62 -4.03 -22.59 16.00
N LYS A 63 -4.36 -23.53 15.11
CA LYS A 63 -3.69 -23.69 13.82
C LYS A 63 -4.29 -22.80 12.73
N PHE A 64 -5.62 -22.60 12.74
CA PHE A 64 -6.31 -21.94 11.62
C PHE A 64 -7.12 -20.71 12.01
N VAL A 65 -7.72 -20.66 13.19
CA VAL A 65 -8.67 -19.58 13.57
C VAL A 65 -7.95 -18.40 14.23
N LYS A 66 -7.33 -18.61 15.40
CA LYS A 66 -6.63 -17.56 16.14
C LYS A 66 -5.54 -16.87 15.31
N PRO A 67 -4.74 -17.58 14.49
CA PRO A 67 -3.73 -16.95 13.66
C PRO A 67 -4.26 -15.89 12.69
N GLN A 68 -5.52 -15.99 12.22
CA GLN A 68 -6.10 -14.98 11.34
C GLN A 68 -6.14 -13.61 12.02
N PHE A 69 -6.56 -13.54 13.28
CA PHE A 69 -6.60 -12.30 14.05
C PHE A 69 -5.21 -11.78 14.39
N VAL A 70 -4.37 -12.65 14.94
CA VAL A 70 -3.03 -12.26 15.40
C VAL A 70 -2.16 -11.82 14.22
N SER A 71 -2.34 -12.42 13.04
CA SER A 71 -1.61 -12.00 11.83
C SER A 71 -1.90 -10.56 11.43
N LYS A 72 -3.16 -10.08 11.55
CA LYS A 72 -3.50 -8.68 11.30
C LYS A 72 -2.81 -7.76 12.32
N LEU A 73 -2.78 -8.14 13.59
CA LEU A 73 -2.10 -7.36 14.63
C LEU A 73 -0.60 -7.23 14.33
N ILE A 74 0.05 -8.34 14.00
CA ILE A 74 1.47 -8.34 13.63
C ILE A 74 1.68 -7.49 12.38
N TYR A 75 0.89 -7.69 11.33
CA TYR A 75 0.98 -6.94 10.07
C TYR A 75 0.88 -5.43 10.31
N HIS A 76 -0.16 -4.95 11.00
CA HIS A 76 -0.34 -3.53 11.21
C HIS A 76 0.71 -2.92 12.14
N ASN A 77 1.20 -3.66 13.14
CA ASN A 77 2.33 -3.23 13.97
C ASN A 77 3.62 -3.07 13.14
N GLU A 78 3.92 -4.02 12.27
CA GLU A 78 5.07 -3.94 11.37
C GLU A 78 4.92 -2.80 10.36
N VAL A 79 3.74 -2.60 9.76
CA VAL A 79 3.45 -1.44 8.88
C VAL A 79 3.64 -0.12 9.63
N TYR A 80 3.14 -0.02 10.87
CA TYR A 80 3.35 1.16 11.71
C TYR A 80 4.85 1.44 11.88
N ASN A 81 5.64 0.42 12.25
CA ASN A 81 7.09 0.55 12.44
C ASN A 81 7.82 0.89 11.14
N ILE A 82 7.40 0.30 10.01
CA ILE A 82 8.00 0.54 8.70
C ILE A 82 7.76 1.99 8.29
N GLU A 83 6.54 2.49 8.45
CA GLU A 83 6.16 3.84 8.04
C GLU A 83 6.68 4.91 9.01
N SER A 84 6.69 4.64 10.32
CA SER A 84 7.25 5.57 11.32
C SER A 84 8.77 5.72 11.20
N ASN A 85 9.47 4.66 10.75
CA ASN A 85 10.92 4.66 10.52
C ASN A 85 11.28 4.92 9.05
N ARG A 86 10.30 5.27 8.19
CA ARG A 86 10.54 5.53 6.77
C ARG A 86 11.56 6.68 6.64
N PRO A 87 12.74 6.44 6.02
CA PRO A 87 13.79 7.44 5.99
C PRO A 87 13.45 8.58 5.04
N PHE A 88 13.83 9.79 5.41
CA PHE A 88 13.85 10.93 4.48
C PHE A 88 14.99 10.74 3.48
N GLY A 89 14.68 10.78 2.18
CA GLY A 89 15.70 10.68 1.14
C GLY A 89 15.12 10.33 -0.22
N GLY A 90 15.94 10.49 -1.26
CA GLY A 90 15.56 10.11 -2.62
C GLY A 90 15.29 8.60 -2.77
N THR A 91 14.68 8.23 -3.90
CA THR A 91 14.23 6.86 -4.24
C THR A 91 15.26 5.76 -3.94
N LYS A 92 16.55 6.03 -4.08
CA LYS A 92 17.64 5.09 -3.77
C LYS A 92 17.66 4.65 -2.29
N TYR A 93 17.47 5.59 -1.36
CA TYR A 93 17.49 5.30 0.08
C TYR A 93 16.23 4.55 0.50
N LEU A 94 15.06 4.95 -0.02
CA LEU A 94 13.78 4.26 0.20
C LEU A 94 13.82 2.82 -0.33
N ARG A 95 14.38 2.60 -1.52
CA ARG A 95 14.55 1.25 -2.08
C ARG A 95 15.42 0.38 -1.20
N LYS A 96 16.57 0.91 -0.74
CA LYS A 96 17.46 0.19 0.17
C LYS A 96 16.73 -0.19 1.46
N TYR A 97 15.94 0.74 2.00
CA TYR A 97 15.14 0.52 3.20
C TYR A 97 14.12 -0.61 3.04
N PHE A 98 13.20 -0.52 2.08
CA PHE A 98 12.20 -1.58 1.87
C PHE A 98 12.83 -2.93 1.49
N SER A 99 13.94 -2.92 0.74
CA SER A 99 14.70 -4.14 0.46
C SER A 99 15.31 -4.77 1.73
N SER A 100 15.73 -3.95 2.69
CA SER A 100 16.22 -4.44 3.98
C SER A 100 15.09 -5.02 4.84
N GLU A 101 13.89 -4.43 4.81
CA GLU A 101 12.72 -5.00 5.46
C GLU A 101 12.32 -6.35 4.85
N LEU A 102 12.33 -6.48 3.52
CA LEU A 102 12.14 -7.78 2.84
C LEU A 102 13.22 -8.81 3.24
N SER A 103 14.46 -8.37 3.44
CA SER A 103 15.52 -9.26 3.90
C SER A 103 15.25 -9.81 5.30
N LYS A 104 14.62 -9.05 6.20
CA LYS A 104 14.22 -9.54 7.52
C LYS A 104 13.18 -10.66 7.41
N LEU A 105 12.20 -10.51 6.51
CA LEU A 105 11.21 -11.56 6.23
C LEU A 105 11.90 -12.85 5.73
N LYS A 106 12.89 -12.71 4.84
CA LYS A 106 13.68 -13.84 4.34
C LYS A 106 14.50 -14.52 5.43
N CYS A 107 15.13 -13.76 6.34
CA CYS A 107 15.83 -14.32 7.49
C CYS A 107 14.89 -15.16 8.37
N TYR A 108 13.73 -14.62 8.71
CA TYR A 108 12.73 -15.34 9.49
C TYR A 108 12.26 -16.64 8.80
N PHE A 109 12.04 -16.59 7.48
CA PHE A 109 11.72 -17.78 6.69
C PHE A 109 12.81 -18.85 6.78
N ASN A 110 14.07 -18.47 6.61
CA ASN A 110 15.20 -19.40 6.68
C ASN A 110 15.35 -20.02 8.08
N GLU A 111 15.23 -19.19 9.13
CA GLU A 111 15.31 -19.64 10.53
C GLU A 111 14.18 -20.61 10.92
N ASN A 112 13.03 -20.51 10.25
CA ASN A 112 11.85 -21.33 10.54
C ASN A 112 11.49 -22.29 9.39
N MET A 113 12.43 -22.59 8.49
CA MET A 113 12.18 -23.30 7.23
C MET A 113 11.45 -24.64 7.42
N GLU A 114 11.83 -25.42 8.44
CA GLU A 114 11.18 -26.70 8.75
C GLU A 114 9.70 -26.53 9.11
N PHE A 115 9.40 -25.52 9.93
CA PHE A 115 8.02 -25.23 10.32
C PHE A 115 7.21 -24.64 9.16
N TYR A 116 7.82 -23.81 8.32
CA TYR A 116 7.20 -23.37 7.06
C TYR A 116 6.81 -24.55 6.17
N LYS A 117 7.71 -25.53 5.99
CA LYS A 117 7.43 -26.75 5.23
C LYS A 117 6.29 -27.55 5.86
N TYR A 118 6.32 -27.74 7.17
CA TYR A 118 5.24 -28.38 7.91
C TYR A 118 3.89 -27.72 7.64
N TYR A 119 3.82 -26.40 7.80
CA TYR A 119 2.59 -25.63 7.67
C TYR A 119 2.07 -25.60 6.23
N ARG A 120 2.94 -25.26 5.26
CA ARG A 120 2.55 -25.11 3.84
C ARG A 120 2.18 -26.43 3.17
N THR A 121 2.67 -27.57 3.66
CA THR A 121 2.28 -28.90 3.15
C THR A 121 0.97 -29.42 3.75
N GLY A 122 0.35 -28.67 4.67
CA GLY A 122 -0.86 -29.13 5.37
C GLY A 122 -0.62 -30.33 6.29
N SER A 123 0.63 -30.56 6.70
CA SER A 123 0.99 -31.68 7.56
C SER A 123 0.26 -31.62 8.92
N VAL A 124 -0.07 -32.79 9.48
CA VAL A 124 -0.80 -32.93 10.75
C VAL A 124 -0.05 -33.73 11.82
N TYR A 125 1.09 -34.33 11.46
CA TYR A 125 1.79 -35.31 12.32
C TYR A 125 2.37 -34.70 13.61
N LEU A 126 2.51 -33.37 13.70
CA LEU A 126 2.98 -32.66 14.90
C LEU A 126 1.88 -31.80 15.55
N ASP A 127 0.64 -31.84 15.07
CA ASP A 127 -0.42 -30.93 15.55
C ASP A 127 -0.65 -31.05 17.05
N LYS A 128 -0.60 -32.28 17.59
CA LYS A 128 -0.74 -32.55 19.03
C LYS A 128 0.41 -31.98 19.89
N LYS A 129 1.58 -31.71 19.29
CA LYS A 129 2.73 -31.08 19.95
C LYS A 129 2.73 -29.56 19.77
N TYR A 130 2.24 -29.08 18.64
CA TYR A 130 2.28 -27.66 18.26
C TYR A 130 1.10 -26.86 18.76
N PHE A 131 -0.12 -27.42 18.73
CA PHE A 131 -1.36 -26.65 18.84
C PHE A 131 -2.27 -27.09 20.00
N VAL A 132 -1.72 -27.78 21.00
CA VAL A 132 -2.45 -28.14 22.23
C VAL A 132 -1.87 -27.33 23.39
N ARG A 133 -2.73 -26.64 24.16
CA ARG A 133 -2.28 -25.83 25.31
C ARG A 133 -1.56 -26.66 26.35
N GLY A 134 -0.61 -26.03 27.06
CA GLY A 134 0.12 -26.64 28.17
C GLY A 134 1.07 -27.77 27.79
N ARG A 135 1.17 -28.12 26.49
CA ARG A 135 2.15 -29.07 25.97
C ARG A 135 3.21 -28.32 25.17
N TYR A 136 4.46 -28.52 25.55
CA TYR A 136 5.59 -28.01 24.82
C TYR A 136 6.72 -29.04 24.86
N ASP A 137 7.51 -29.08 23.79
CA ASP A 137 8.65 -29.99 23.64
C ASP A 137 9.88 -29.10 23.40
N ILE A 138 10.81 -29.08 24.36
CA ILE A 138 12.00 -28.21 24.33
C ILE A 138 12.84 -28.51 23.07
N LYS A 139 12.76 -29.73 22.53
CA LYS A 139 13.46 -30.12 21.30
C LYS A 139 12.88 -29.48 20.04
N LEU A 140 11.71 -28.84 20.11
CA LEU A 140 11.06 -28.16 18.99
C LEU A 140 11.41 -26.66 18.90
N THR A 141 12.50 -26.22 19.54
CA THR A 141 13.04 -24.85 19.44
C THR A 141 11.95 -23.77 19.68
N LEU A 142 11.54 -23.69 20.95
CA LEU A 142 10.51 -22.75 21.42
C LEU A 142 11.10 -21.35 21.52
N ASP A 143 10.30 -20.36 21.13
CA ASP A 143 10.61 -18.95 21.40
C ASP A 143 10.48 -18.68 22.91
N SER A 144 11.42 -17.93 23.49
CA SER A 144 11.40 -17.61 24.92
C SER A 144 10.14 -16.82 25.32
N SER A 145 9.55 -16.07 24.38
CA SER A 145 8.28 -15.35 24.56
C SER A 145 7.11 -16.26 24.95
N TYR A 146 7.12 -17.54 24.56
CA TYR A 146 6.11 -18.50 24.97
C TYR A 146 6.01 -18.62 26.50
N PHE A 147 7.14 -18.59 27.20
CA PHE A 147 7.18 -18.75 28.66
C PHE A 147 6.65 -17.52 29.42
N GLN A 148 6.50 -16.38 28.75
CA GLN A 148 5.95 -15.15 29.34
C GLN A 148 4.49 -14.91 28.94
N ALA A 149 3.97 -15.64 27.95
CA ALA A 149 2.64 -15.45 27.41
C ALA A 149 1.54 -16.10 28.28
N ASP A 150 0.29 -15.66 28.07
CA ASP A 150 -0.88 -16.24 28.76
C ASP A 150 -1.17 -17.65 28.23
N ASN A 151 -0.68 -18.67 28.95
CA ASN A 151 -0.84 -20.09 28.65
C ASN A 151 -2.30 -20.56 28.52
N ARG A 152 -3.28 -19.76 28.97
CA ARG A 152 -4.71 -20.08 28.79
C ARG A 152 -5.18 -19.83 27.36
N PHE A 153 -4.47 -18.97 26.60
CA PHE A 153 -4.86 -18.57 25.26
C PHE A 153 -3.71 -18.67 24.25
N THR A 154 -2.68 -19.46 24.51
CA THR A 154 -1.54 -19.62 23.58
C THR A 154 -1.05 -21.06 23.55
N THR A 155 -0.37 -21.40 22.47
CA THR A 155 0.36 -22.66 22.29
C THR A 155 1.81 -22.35 21.94
N SER A 156 2.60 -23.38 21.69
CA SER A 156 4.00 -23.20 21.31
C SER A 156 4.19 -22.62 19.90
N HIS A 157 3.24 -22.85 18.98
CA HIS A 157 3.42 -22.59 17.55
C HIS A 157 2.31 -21.77 16.87
N ASP A 158 1.23 -21.43 17.57
CA ASP A 158 0.16 -20.57 17.02
C ASP A 158 0.66 -19.18 16.63
N PHE A 159 1.56 -18.59 17.44
CA PHE A 159 2.20 -17.31 17.07
C PHE A 159 3.08 -17.44 15.82
N LYS A 160 3.80 -18.56 15.66
CA LYS A 160 4.60 -18.81 14.46
C LYS A 160 3.71 -18.86 13.21
N VAL A 161 2.54 -19.50 13.28
CA VAL A 161 1.56 -19.48 12.18
C VAL A 161 1.09 -18.05 11.88
N ALA A 162 0.73 -17.29 12.92
CA ALA A 162 0.31 -15.90 12.75
C ALA A 162 1.41 -15.04 12.09
N LYS A 163 2.68 -15.26 12.46
CA LYS A 163 3.83 -14.56 11.87
C LYS A 163 4.06 -14.96 10.41
N ILE A 164 3.85 -16.23 10.04
CA ILE A 164 3.86 -16.66 8.62
C ILE A 164 2.83 -15.87 7.82
N LEU A 165 1.58 -15.85 8.27
CA LEU A 165 0.49 -15.15 7.57
C LEU A 165 0.75 -13.64 7.49
N ALA A 166 1.25 -13.03 8.57
CA ALA A 166 1.59 -11.62 8.59
C ALA A 166 2.75 -11.28 7.63
N ASN A 167 3.77 -12.14 7.57
CA ASN A 167 4.90 -11.96 6.66
C ASN A 167 4.47 -12.06 5.19
N ASP A 168 3.54 -12.96 4.86
CA ASP A 168 2.98 -13.05 3.51
C ASP A 168 2.27 -11.73 3.13
N LEU A 169 1.50 -11.12 4.04
CA LEU A 169 0.88 -9.81 3.84
C LEU A 169 1.90 -8.67 3.73
N LEU A 170 2.93 -8.68 4.58
CA LEU A 170 4.01 -7.67 4.58
C LEU A 170 4.83 -7.73 3.30
N GLN A 171 5.09 -8.93 2.77
CA GLN A 171 5.80 -9.09 1.52
C GLN A 171 5.06 -8.38 0.38
N VAL A 172 3.75 -8.61 0.25
CA VAL A 172 2.90 -7.93 -0.76
C VAL A 172 2.93 -6.42 -0.58
N TYR A 173 2.85 -5.94 0.66
CA TYR A 173 2.93 -4.52 0.98
C TYR A 173 4.27 -3.91 0.55
N LEU A 174 5.39 -4.51 0.96
CA LEU A 174 6.74 -4.03 0.66
C LEU A 174 7.05 -4.06 -0.84
N GLU A 175 6.66 -5.13 -1.53
CA GLU A 175 6.79 -5.24 -2.99
C GLU A 175 5.98 -4.14 -3.70
N ARG A 176 4.76 -3.85 -3.22
CA ARG A 176 3.95 -2.74 -3.74
C ARG A 176 4.63 -1.39 -3.53
N GLU A 177 5.20 -1.14 -2.34
CA GLU A 177 5.94 0.11 -2.08
C GLU A 177 7.18 0.22 -2.97
N LEU A 178 7.92 -0.87 -3.19
CA LEU A 178 9.04 -0.89 -4.13
C LEU A 178 8.61 -0.62 -5.57
N LEU A 179 7.49 -1.20 -6.02
CA LEU A 179 6.93 -0.92 -7.34
C LEU A 179 6.53 0.55 -7.51
N LYS A 180 5.99 1.20 -6.46
CA LYS A 180 5.73 2.66 -6.47
C LYS A 180 7.02 3.48 -6.66
N LEU A 181 8.16 2.96 -6.20
CA LEU A 181 9.47 3.61 -6.37
C LEU A 181 10.09 3.37 -7.76
N ASP A 182 9.81 2.22 -8.39
CA ASP A 182 10.21 1.92 -9.77
C ASP A 182 9.39 2.73 -10.79
N ASN A 183 8.09 2.85 -10.53
CA ASN A 183 7.18 3.62 -11.35
C ASN A 183 7.21 5.10 -10.93
N LYS A 184 8.23 5.85 -11.37
CA LYS A 184 8.09 7.32 -11.44
C LYS A 184 6.88 7.62 -12.34
N ALA A 185 5.80 8.07 -11.72
CA ALA A 185 4.52 8.46 -12.32
C ALA A 185 3.71 7.31 -12.96
N VAL A 186 2.92 6.61 -12.14
CA VAL A 186 1.54 6.31 -12.55
C VAL A 186 0.65 6.99 -11.51
N PRO A 187 0.01 8.12 -11.85
CA PRO A 187 -0.87 8.79 -10.92
C PRO A 187 -2.10 7.90 -10.75
N TYR A 188 -2.28 7.37 -9.53
CA TYR A 188 -3.55 6.82 -9.04
C TYR A 188 -4.15 5.65 -9.85
N SER A 189 -4.61 4.63 -9.14
CA SER A 189 -5.70 3.80 -9.67
C SER A 189 -6.94 4.69 -9.83
N ILE A 190 -7.14 5.24 -11.02
CA ILE A 190 -8.48 5.60 -11.49
C ILE A 190 -8.74 4.68 -12.67
N THR A 191 -9.68 3.76 -12.47
CA THR A 191 -10.50 3.13 -13.51
C THR A 191 -10.40 3.87 -14.85
N GLU A 192 -9.83 3.22 -15.87
CA GLU A 192 -9.89 3.59 -17.30
C GLU A 192 -10.29 5.06 -17.58
N LYS A 193 -9.46 6.03 -17.18
CA LYS A 193 -9.68 7.42 -17.62
C LYS A 193 -9.00 7.60 -18.96
N GLN A 194 -9.82 7.84 -19.98
CA GLN A 194 -9.44 8.30 -21.30
C GLN A 194 -8.31 9.34 -21.19
N VAL A 195 -7.09 8.96 -21.59
CA VAL A 195 -5.99 9.92 -21.76
C VAL A 195 -6.43 10.88 -22.86
N GLN A 196 -6.60 12.16 -22.51
CA GLN A 196 -7.01 13.19 -23.46
C GLN A 196 -5.88 13.38 -24.48
N LYS A 197 -6.19 13.15 -25.75
CA LYS A 197 -5.24 13.34 -26.85
C LYS A 197 -5.30 14.79 -27.32
N TRP A 198 -4.14 15.43 -27.47
CA TRP A 198 -4.08 16.74 -28.10
C TRP A 198 -4.33 16.60 -29.61
N THR A 199 -5.42 17.22 -30.09
CA THR A 199 -5.83 17.19 -31.49
C THR A 199 -5.53 18.49 -32.24
N GLY A 200 -5.05 19.51 -31.54
CA GLY A 200 -4.61 20.77 -32.13
C GLY A 200 -3.25 20.66 -32.85
N SER A 201 -2.85 21.72 -33.54
CA SER A 201 -1.52 21.75 -34.16
C SER A 201 -0.39 21.79 -33.11
N LYS A 202 0.80 21.27 -33.45
CA LYS A 202 2.00 21.41 -32.59
C LYS A 202 2.34 22.87 -32.31
N VAL A 203 2.12 23.75 -33.28
CA VAL A 203 2.37 25.19 -33.16
C VAL A 203 1.45 25.83 -32.12
N ALA A 204 0.18 25.42 -32.06
CA ALA A 204 -0.76 25.86 -31.03
C ALA A 204 -0.35 25.39 -29.63
N LEU A 205 0.12 24.14 -29.52
CA LEU A 205 0.62 23.61 -28.24
C LEU A 205 1.87 24.36 -27.77
N ILE A 206 2.79 24.66 -28.68
CA ILE A 206 4.00 25.45 -28.38
C ILE A 206 3.62 26.87 -27.95
N GLU A 207 2.66 27.50 -28.62
CA GLU A 207 2.15 28.83 -28.23
C GLU A 207 1.59 28.82 -26.80
N LEU A 208 0.82 27.78 -26.43
CA LEU A 208 0.28 27.60 -25.09
C LEU A 208 1.37 27.35 -24.03
N ILE A 209 2.33 26.48 -24.32
CA ILE A 209 3.45 26.18 -23.42
C ILE A 209 4.22 27.45 -23.07
N TYR A 210 4.56 28.25 -24.07
CA TYR A 210 5.28 29.50 -23.87
C TYR A 210 4.46 30.53 -23.08
N ALA A 211 3.15 30.59 -23.29
CA ALA A 211 2.28 31.49 -22.53
C ALA A 211 2.19 31.12 -21.05
N LEU A 212 1.96 29.84 -20.75
CA LEU A 212 1.90 29.34 -19.37
C LEU A 212 3.23 29.51 -18.64
N HIS A 213 4.34 29.22 -19.34
CA HIS A 213 5.67 29.45 -18.80
C HIS A 213 5.93 30.95 -18.55
N ALA A 214 5.56 31.83 -19.47
CA ALA A 214 5.73 33.28 -19.32
C ALA A 214 4.89 33.86 -18.17
N GLU A 215 3.68 33.33 -17.95
CA GLU A 215 2.82 33.69 -16.82
C GLU A 215 3.37 33.17 -15.48
N GLY A 216 4.31 32.21 -15.51
CA GLY A 216 4.97 31.69 -14.31
C GLY A 216 4.05 30.80 -13.45
N VAL A 217 3.00 30.22 -14.02
CA VAL A 217 2.00 29.44 -13.26
C VAL A 217 2.56 28.12 -12.71
N PHE A 218 3.68 27.63 -13.24
CA PHE A 218 4.29 26.37 -12.82
C PHE A 218 5.35 26.57 -11.74
N ASN A 219 5.20 25.87 -10.62
CA ASN A 219 6.13 25.87 -9.48
C ASN A 219 6.54 27.29 -9.04
N ASN A 220 5.55 28.18 -8.88
CA ASN A 220 5.78 29.59 -8.50
C ASN A 220 6.80 30.31 -9.42
N GLY A 221 6.75 30.04 -10.72
CA GLY A 221 7.61 30.66 -11.73
C GLY A 221 9.05 30.13 -11.77
N THR A 222 9.36 29.03 -11.07
CA THR A 222 10.73 28.48 -11.00
C THR A 222 11.03 27.38 -12.01
N THR A 223 10.03 26.95 -12.78
CA THR A 223 10.15 25.82 -13.72
C THR A 223 10.92 26.24 -14.98
N ASP A 224 11.84 25.39 -15.45
CA ASP A 224 12.51 25.63 -16.73
C ASP A 224 11.57 25.39 -17.92
N LEU A 225 11.80 26.12 -19.01
CA LEU A 225 10.99 26.00 -20.23
C LEU A 225 11.11 24.60 -20.85
N LYS A 226 12.28 23.95 -20.79
CA LYS A 226 12.46 22.60 -21.32
C LYS A 226 11.73 21.57 -20.47
N GLU A 227 11.71 21.76 -19.15
CA GLU A 227 10.93 20.91 -18.24
C GLU A 227 9.44 21.04 -18.52
N THR A 228 8.98 22.28 -18.74
CA THR A 228 7.59 22.56 -19.12
C THR A 228 7.25 21.91 -20.46
N ALA A 229 8.08 22.08 -21.49
CA ALA A 229 7.87 21.46 -22.80
C ALA A 229 7.81 19.93 -22.71
N LYS A 230 8.76 19.31 -21.98
CA LYS A 230 8.82 17.87 -21.77
C LYS A 230 7.57 17.33 -21.06
N PHE A 231 7.06 18.05 -20.07
CA PHE A 231 5.82 17.70 -19.39
C PHE A 231 4.64 17.61 -20.37
N PHE A 232 4.52 18.56 -21.30
CA PHE A 232 3.45 18.54 -22.31
C PHE A 232 3.66 17.46 -23.38
N GLU A 233 4.90 17.16 -23.77
CA GLU A 233 5.23 16.05 -24.67
C GLU A 233 4.81 14.70 -24.08
N GLU A 234 5.16 14.46 -22.81
CA GLU A 234 4.81 13.25 -22.07
C GLU A 234 3.30 13.13 -21.82
N THR A 235 2.64 14.25 -21.50
CA THR A 235 1.20 14.27 -21.18
C THR A 235 0.33 13.95 -22.39
N PHE A 236 0.71 14.46 -23.57
CA PHE A 236 -0.09 14.31 -24.79
C PHE A 236 0.43 13.25 -25.76
N ASP A 237 1.56 12.61 -25.46
CA ASP A 237 2.25 11.66 -26.35
C ASP A 237 2.54 12.29 -27.73
N ILE A 238 3.14 13.49 -27.71
CA ILE A 238 3.50 14.27 -28.90
C ILE A 238 4.97 14.68 -28.82
N ASP A 239 5.71 14.52 -29.92
CA ASP A 239 7.04 15.12 -30.11
C ASP A 239 6.91 16.57 -30.64
N LEU A 240 7.33 17.57 -29.87
CA LEU A 240 7.30 18.98 -30.27
C LEU A 240 8.49 19.35 -31.17
N GLY A 241 9.52 18.50 -31.25
CA GLY A 241 10.70 18.70 -32.07
C GLY A 241 11.43 20.01 -31.75
N GLN A 242 11.70 20.82 -32.77
CA GLN A 242 12.42 22.10 -32.64
C GLN A 242 11.51 23.22 -32.12
N PHE A 243 10.98 23.07 -30.90
CA PHE A 243 9.98 23.99 -30.34
C PHE A 243 10.49 25.42 -30.15
N HIS A 244 11.78 25.61 -29.85
CA HIS A 244 12.41 26.93 -29.82
C HIS A 244 12.36 27.65 -31.18
N ARG A 245 12.68 26.94 -32.27
CA ARG A 245 12.60 27.49 -33.63
C ARG A 245 11.16 27.83 -34.00
N THR A 246 10.23 26.93 -33.69
CA THR A 246 8.81 27.14 -33.95
C THR A 246 8.30 28.39 -33.21
N PHE A 247 8.76 28.64 -31.99
CA PHE A 247 8.43 29.87 -31.27
C PHE A 247 9.03 31.12 -31.91
N PHE A 248 10.25 31.07 -32.43
CA PHE A 248 10.80 32.17 -33.23
C PHE A 248 9.93 32.47 -34.47
N GLU A 249 9.41 31.45 -35.14
CA GLU A 249 8.49 31.60 -36.26
C GLU A 249 7.14 32.21 -35.84
N ILE A 250 6.60 31.81 -34.68
CA ILE A 250 5.41 32.44 -34.07
C ILE A 250 5.64 33.95 -33.85
N ARG A 251 6.80 34.32 -33.29
CA ARG A 251 7.18 35.72 -33.05
C ARG A 251 7.34 36.54 -34.34
N ALA A 252 7.72 35.90 -35.44
CA ALA A 252 7.97 36.53 -36.74
C ALA A 252 6.70 36.72 -37.60
N ARG A 253 5.53 36.26 -37.13
CA ARG A 253 4.25 36.45 -37.84
C ARG A 253 3.96 37.94 -38.02
N LYS A 254 3.60 38.33 -39.25
CA LYS A 254 3.13 39.68 -39.61
C LYS A 254 1.68 39.94 -39.18
N SER A 255 0.89 38.88 -39.06
CA SER A 255 -0.48 38.88 -38.53
C SER A 255 -0.48 38.66 -37.01
N GLU A 256 -1.61 38.22 -36.43
CA GLU A 256 -1.71 37.90 -35.00
C GLU A 256 -0.64 36.91 -34.52
N ARG A 257 0.12 37.34 -33.51
CA ARG A 257 1.21 36.55 -32.92
C ARG A 257 0.68 35.42 -32.03
N THR A 258 -0.41 35.67 -31.30
CA THR A 258 -1.02 34.76 -30.32
C THR A 258 -2.37 34.21 -30.79
N LYS A 259 -2.40 33.72 -32.03
CA LYS A 259 -3.64 33.30 -32.70
C LYS A 259 -4.41 32.23 -31.93
N PHE A 260 -3.71 31.26 -31.33
CA PHE A 260 -4.38 30.19 -30.59
C PHE A 260 -4.93 30.68 -29.26
N LEU A 261 -4.17 31.49 -28.52
CA LEU A 261 -4.62 32.05 -27.24
C LEU A 261 -5.81 33.01 -27.41
N ASN A 262 -5.82 33.81 -28.49
CA ASN A 262 -6.96 34.66 -28.83
C ASN A 262 -8.23 33.83 -29.04
N SER A 263 -8.13 32.77 -29.85
CA SER A 263 -9.25 31.86 -30.09
C SER A 263 -9.71 31.12 -28.82
N LEU A 264 -8.78 30.72 -27.93
CA LEU A 264 -9.12 30.12 -26.64
C LEU A 264 -9.91 31.09 -25.75
N LYS A 265 -9.44 32.34 -25.65
CA LYS A 265 -10.12 33.39 -24.87
C LYS A 265 -11.53 33.65 -25.41
N GLU A 266 -11.67 33.90 -26.71
CA GLU A 266 -12.95 34.17 -27.35
C GLU A 266 -13.95 33.01 -27.14
N THR A 267 -13.48 31.77 -27.27
CA THR A 267 -14.33 30.58 -27.09
C THR A 267 -14.76 30.41 -25.63
N LEU A 268 -13.87 30.71 -24.67
CA LEU A 268 -14.21 30.64 -23.25
C LEU A 268 -15.22 31.71 -22.85
N VAL A 269 -15.03 32.96 -23.30
CA VAL A 269 -15.94 34.07 -23.02
C VAL A 269 -17.33 33.77 -23.57
N ARG A 270 -17.42 33.36 -24.84
CA ARG A 270 -18.70 32.98 -25.45
C ARG A 270 -19.43 31.89 -24.66
N ARG A 271 -18.71 30.90 -24.13
CA ARG A 271 -19.30 29.85 -23.30
C ARG A 271 -19.81 30.37 -21.96
N MET A 272 -19.19 31.39 -21.39
CA MET A 272 -19.68 32.05 -20.16
C MET A 272 -20.96 32.82 -20.47
N ASP A 273 -20.95 33.61 -21.55
CA ASP A 273 -22.12 34.37 -22.00
C ASP A 273 -23.33 33.44 -22.28
N GLU A 274 -23.10 32.29 -22.92
CA GLU A 274 -24.12 31.25 -23.18
C GLU A 274 -24.72 30.61 -21.91
N VAL A 275 -24.02 30.67 -20.77
CA VAL A 275 -24.48 30.12 -19.48
C VAL A 275 -25.20 31.19 -18.63
N ASP A 276 -24.85 32.45 -18.82
CA ASP A 276 -25.45 33.59 -18.13
C ASP A 276 -26.74 34.10 -18.80
N GLU A 277 -27.02 33.69 -20.05
CA GLU A 277 -28.32 33.82 -20.74
C GLU A 277 -29.36 32.77 -20.28
#